data_AF-A0A6P7FQ62-F1
#
_entry.id   AF-A0A6P7FQ62-F1
#
_cell.length_a   1.000
_cell.length_b   1.000
_cell.length_c   1.000
_cell.angle_alpha   90.00
_cell.angle_beta   90.00
_cell.angle_gamma   90.00
#
_symmetry.space_group_name_H-M   'P 1'
#
loop_
_entity.id
_entity.type
_entity.pdbx_description
1 polymer ?
#
loop_
_entity_poly.entity_id
_entity_poly.type
_entity_poly.pdbx_seq_one_letter_code
_entity_poly.pdbx_strand_id
1 'polypeptide(L)'
;MTKLVLCSFSLLILVSQSATLQPAMLMALLEMLLKGLKDTQILIPSANISIPKNLQDRITGDLNLTQIHVHGLDTLNYYIKVNKLPTDRELFTRNGISINTTFDTLGLETEYILNMDLVDIVPLYGNGTFRLGFTKLALDIDVNLYDKFLKNMSMEDLNIRFYLRHSSDSEITGFWNNVKVSTLITNIINIVEPVGCMWYDYERECLDCVLSNLSQFLINNYIFKSNTTEDFIKCECLDELSFLRKIHIPSLVESWETGDYSYIKHQLLDNDEVENIYNKIY
;
A
#
# COMPACT_ATOMS: atom_id res chain seq x y z
N MET A 1 4.69 -21.80 -8.74
CA MET A 1 3.35 -21.73 -8.10
C MET A 1 2.91 -23.03 -7.41
N THR A 2 2.89 -24.18 -8.09
CA THR A 2 2.29 -25.45 -7.59
C THR A 2 2.98 -26.10 -6.38
N LYS A 3 4.30 -25.92 -6.20
CA LYS A 3 5.03 -26.48 -5.03
C LYS A 3 4.85 -25.67 -3.75
N LEU A 4 4.71 -24.34 -3.86
CA LEU A 4 4.47 -23.46 -2.71
C LEU A 4 3.08 -23.73 -2.13
N VAL A 5 2.06 -23.82 -3.00
CA VAL A 5 0.68 -24.15 -2.62
C VAL A 5 0.60 -25.52 -1.93
N LEU A 6 1.34 -26.53 -2.40
CA LEU A 6 1.33 -27.86 -1.77
C LEU A 6 1.95 -27.86 -0.36
N CYS A 7 3.04 -27.12 -0.14
CA CYS A 7 3.65 -26.97 1.19
C CYS A 7 2.77 -26.14 2.13
N SER A 8 2.13 -25.07 1.63
CA SER A 8 1.12 -24.31 2.37
C SER A 8 -0.07 -25.17 2.79
N PHE A 9 -0.56 -26.01 1.89
CA PHE A 9 -1.64 -26.94 2.18
C PHE A 9 -1.23 -28.00 3.20
N SER A 10 -0.01 -28.53 3.11
CA SER A 10 0.51 -29.51 4.06
C SER A 10 0.66 -28.92 5.47
N LEU A 11 1.10 -27.66 5.56
CA LEU A 11 1.20 -26.94 6.83
C LEU A 11 -0.17 -26.52 7.37
N LEU A 12 -1.11 -26.10 6.52
CA LEU A 12 -2.52 -25.85 6.89
C LEU A 12 -3.21 -27.11 7.41
N ILE A 13 -2.92 -28.28 6.82
CA ILE A 13 -3.42 -29.57 7.29
C ILE A 13 -2.82 -29.92 8.67
N LEU A 14 -1.53 -29.69 8.88
CA LEU A 14 -0.89 -29.86 10.20
C LEU A 14 -1.42 -28.86 11.25
N VAL A 15 -1.66 -27.61 10.85
CA VAL A 15 -2.23 -26.54 11.70
C VAL A 15 -3.69 -26.84 12.05
N SER A 16 -4.48 -27.39 11.12
CA SER A 16 -5.87 -27.79 11.36
C SER A 16 -6.07 -28.94 12.35
N GLN A 17 -5.00 -29.69 12.67
CA GLN A 17 -5.02 -30.68 13.75
C GLN A 17 -4.75 -30.07 15.13
N SER A 18 -4.22 -28.84 15.19
CA SER A 18 -4.04 -28.09 16.43
C SER A 18 -5.17 -27.07 16.61
N ALA A 19 -5.81 -27.06 17.77
CA ALA A 19 -6.90 -26.13 18.09
C ALA A 19 -6.44 -24.65 18.23
N THR A 20 -5.14 -24.37 18.09
CA THR A 20 -4.51 -23.08 18.39
C THR A 20 -3.28 -22.83 17.51
N LEU A 21 -3.10 -21.62 16.97
CA LEU A 21 -1.88 -21.22 16.25
C LEU A 21 -0.72 -20.97 17.22
N GLN A 22 0.23 -21.91 17.25
CA GLN A 22 1.46 -21.76 18.03
C GLN A 22 2.48 -20.84 17.31
N PRO A 23 3.32 -20.10 18.05
CA PRO A 23 4.34 -19.21 17.47
C PRO A 23 5.25 -19.87 16.43
N ALA A 24 5.68 -21.11 16.66
CA ALA A 24 6.55 -21.84 15.74
C ALA A 24 5.87 -22.13 14.39
N MET A 25 4.56 -22.43 14.40
CA MET A 25 3.79 -22.68 13.18
C MET A 25 3.58 -21.38 12.39
N LEU A 26 3.28 -20.28 13.08
CA LEU A 26 3.18 -18.95 12.49
C LEU A 26 4.49 -18.52 11.84
N MET A 27 5.61 -18.68 12.56
CA MET A 27 6.94 -18.36 12.05
C MET A 27 7.25 -19.15 10.79
N ALA A 28 7.02 -20.48 10.78
CA ALA A 28 7.25 -21.31 9.60
C ALA A 28 6.37 -20.91 8.39
N LEU A 29 5.11 -20.55 8.61
CA LEU A 29 4.22 -20.04 7.55
C LEU A 29 4.76 -18.73 6.96
N LEU A 30 5.13 -17.78 7.82
CA LEU A 30 5.62 -16.46 7.41
C LEU A 30 6.95 -16.58 6.65
N GLU A 31 7.89 -17.41 7.13
CA GLU A 31 9.14 -17.69 6.43
C GLU A 31 8.90 -18.25 5.03
N MET A 32 8.00 -19.22 4.90
CA MET A 32 7.68 -19.82 3.60
C MET A 32 7.03 -18.81 2.64
N LEU A 33 6.13 -17.95 3.13
CA LEU A 33 5.49 -16.91 2.32
C LEU A 33 6.52 -15.87 1.85
N LEU A 34 7.32 -15.32 2.76
CA LEU A 34 8.31 -14.29 2.44
C LEU A 34 9.43 -14.83 1.54
N LYS A 35 9.87 -16.07 1.76
CA LYS A 35 10.80 -16.75 0.85
C LYS A 35 10.19 -16.97 -0.54
N GLY A 36 8.91 -17.34 -0.61
CA GLY A 36 8.20 -17.49 -1.87
C GLY A 36 8.08 -16.18 -2.66
N LEU A 37 7.84 -15.06 -1.97
CA LEU A 37 7.79 -13.73 -2.60
C LEU A 37 9.12 -13.36 -3.27
N LYS A 38 10.25 -13.66 -2.62
CA LYS A 38 11.59 -13.40 -3.15
C LYS A 38 11.85 -14.07 -4.50
N ASP A 39 11.30 -15.26 -4.70
CA ASP A 39 11.46 -16.06 -5.92
C ASP A 39 10.38 -15.77 -6.98
N THR A 40 9.50 -14.79 -6.75
CA THR A 40 8.36 -14.50 -7.62
C THR A 40 8.66 -13.37 -8.59
N GLN A 41 8.47 -13.62 -9.89
CA GLN A 41 8.34 -12.57 -10.90
C GLN A 41 6.86 -12.19 -11.02
N ILE A 42 6.54 -10.92 -10.79
CA ILE A 42 5.17 -10.39 -10.96
C ILE A 42 5.14 -9.65 -12.28
N LEU A 43 4.37 -10.20 -13.23
CA LEU A 43 4.09 -9.58 -14.52
C LEU A 43 2.58 -9.34 -14.65
N ILE A 44 2.19 -8.08 -14.78
CA ILE A 44 0.82 -7.69 -15.09
C ILE A 44 0.78 -7.35 -16.59
N PRO A 45 0.01 -8.09 -17.41
CA PRO A 45 0.11 -8.02 -18.86
C PRO A 45 -0.25 -6.65 -19.43
N SER A 46 -1.30 -6.02 -18.89
CA SER A 46 -1.65 -4.64 -19.21
C SER A 46 -2.56 -4.03 -18.15
N ALA A 47 -2.49 -2.71 -18.03
CA ALA A 47 -3.45 -1.91 -17.30
C ALA A 47 -3.78 -0.67 -18.14
N ASN A 48 -5.07 -0.39 -18.31
CA ASN A 48 -5.52 0.87 -18.89
C ASN A 48 -5.95 1.79 -17.75
N ILE A 49 -5.27 2.92 -17.60
CA ILE A 49 -5.60 3.91 -16.59
C ILE A 49 -6.49 4.96 -17.24
N SER A 50 -7.80 4.85 -16.96
CA SER A 50 -8.76 5.86 -17.38
C SER A 50 -8.68 7.09 -16.46
N ILE A 51 -8.79 8.28 -17.06
CA ILE A 51 -8.76 9.54 -16.32
C ILE A 51 -10.01 9.63 -15.44
N PRO A 52 -9.86 9.89 -14.12
CA PRO A 52 -10.98 10.11 -13.21
C PRO A 52 -11.95 11.17 -13.76
N LYS A 53 -13.27 10.93 -13.65
CA LYS A 53 -14.31 11.80 -14.24
C LYS A 53 -14.16 13.29 -13.88
N ASN A 54 -13.72 13.59 -12.66
CA ASN A 54 -13.47 14.93 -12.16
C ASN A 54 -12.26 15.65 -12.79
N LEU A 55 -11.40 14.92 -13.51
CA LEU A 55 -10.25 15.46 -14.22
C LEU A 55 -10.46 15.48 -15.74
N GLN A 56 -11.54 14.89 -16.25
CA GLN A 56 -11.80 14.78 -17.70
C GLN A 56 -12.00 16.14 -18.38
N ASP A 57 -12.46 17.16 -17.65
CA ASP A 57 -12.58 18.53 -18.17
C ASP A 57 -11.22 19.24 -18.35
N ARG A 58 -10.14 18.65 -17.82
CA ARG A 58 -8.79 19.23 -17.80
C ARG A 58 -7.75 18.33 -18.46
N ILE A 59 -8.02 17.05 -18.56
CA ILE A 59 -7.12 16.06 -19.11
C ILE A 59 -7.97 15.11 -19.96
N THR A 60 -7.71 15.09 -21.25
CA THR A 60 -8.39 14.20 -22.20
C THR A 60 -7.39 13.17 -22.73
N GLY A 61 -7.87 11.98 -23.12
CA GLY A 61 -7.04 10.91 -23.68
C GLY A 61 -6.79 9.73 -22.75
N ASP A 62 -5.80 8.90 -23.10
CA ASP A 62 -5.56 7.58 -22.50
C ASP A 62 -4.08 7.38 -22.15
N LEU A 63 -3.84 6.66 -21.04
CA LEU A 63 -2.56 6.09 -20.68
C LEU A 63 -2.67 4.55 -20.67
N ASN A 64 -2.04 3.92 -21.65
CA ASN A 64 -1.96 2.48 -21.74
C ASN A 64 -0.61 2.00 -21.19
N LEU A 65 -0.66 1.13 -20.18
CA LEU A 65 0.52 0.47 -19.61
C LEU A 65 0.53 -0.99 -20.02
N THR A 66 1.66 -1.48 -20.53
CA THR A 66 1.86 -2.88 -20.92
C THR A 66 3.12 -3.44 -20.30
N GLN A 67 3.15 -4.77 -20.09
CA GLN A 67 4.32 -5.46 -19.54
C GLN A 67 4.79 -4.90 -18.20
N ILE A 68 3.86 -4.63 -17.29
CA ILE A 68 4.19 -4.09 -15.96
C ILE A 68 4.93 -5.18 -15.17
N HIS A 69 6.19 -4.94 -14.89
CA HIS A 69 7.10 -5.81 -14.18
C HIS A 69 7.48 -5.21 -12.83
N VAL A 70 7.24 -5.94 -11.75
CA VAL A 70 7.75 -5.56 -10.42
C VAL A 70 9.12 -6.18 -10.23
N HIS A 71 10.14 -5.35 -9.99
CA HIS A 71 11.52 -5.79 -9.79
C HIS A 71 12.01 -5.51 -8.36
N GLY A 72 13.06 -6.21 -7.93
CA GLY A 72 13.70 -5.99 -6.64
C GLY A 72 13.16 -6.85 -5.49
N LEU A 73 12.12 -7.66 -5.71
CA LEU A 73 11.64 -8.65 -4.73
C LEU A 73 12.73 -9.68 -4.39
N ASP A 74 13.62 -9.98 -5.32
CA ASP A 74 14.79 -10.83 -5.14
C ASP A 74 15.84 -10.23 -4.18
N THR A 75 15.75 -8.92 -3.91
CA THR A 75 16.59 -8.25 -2.90
C THR A 75 15.96 -8.22 -1.52
N LEU A 76 14.76 -8.78 -1.35
CA LEU A 76 14.09 -8.87 -0.06
C LEU A 76 14.96 -9.63 0.95
N ASN A 77 15.23 -8.96 2.05
CA ASN A 77 15.78 -9.52 3.27
C ASN A 77 14.81 -9.24 4.42
N TYR A 78 14.61 -10.21 5.30
CA TYR A 78 13.63 -10.11 6.37
C TYR A 78 14.10 -10.78 7.66
N TYR A 79 13.57 -10.28 8.76
CA TYR A 79 13.67 -10.88 10.08
C TYR A 79 12.27 -10.99 10.68
N ILE A 80 11.93 -12.17 11.19
CA ILE A 80 10.62 -12.45 11.78
C ILE A 80 10.81 -12.80 13.24
N LYS A 81 9.98 -12.23 14.11
CA LYS A 81 9.86 -12.62 15.50
C LYS A 81 8.40 -12.89 15.82
N VAL A 82 8.11 -14.06 16.38
CA VAL A 82 6.76 -14.42 16.82
C VAL A 82 6.83 -14.80 18.29
N ASN A 83 6.01 -14.15 19.13
CA ASN A 83 5.94 -14.43 20.56
C ASN A 83 4.50 -14.68 20.97
N LYS A 84 4.29 -15.63 21.88
CA LYS A 84 3.00 -15.81 22.53
C LYS A 84 2.82 -14.68 23.55
N LEU A 85 1.71 -13.96 23.45
CA LEU A 85 1.32 -12.92 24.39
C LEU A 85 0.41 -13.51 25.48
N PRO A 86 0.39 -12.91 26.69
CA PRO A 86 -0.56 -13.30 27.72
C PRO A 86 -1.99 -13.03 27.25
N THR A 87 -2.90 -13.93 27.65
CA THR A 87 -4.34 -13.82 27.43
C THR A 87 -5.06 -14.21 28.72
N ASP A 88 -6.14 -13.52 29.03
CA ASP A 88 -7.03 -13.78 30.17
C ASP A 88 -7.97 -14.96 29.92
N ARG A 89 -8.02 -15.49 28.68
CA ARG A 89 -8.96 -16.55 28.28
C ARG A 89 -8.24 -17.82 27.85
N GLU A 90 -8.43 -18.91 28.59
CA GLU A 90 -7.72 -20.19 28.43
C GLU A 90 -7.83 -20.84 27.04
N LEU A 91 -8.94 -20.60 26.33
CA LEU A 91 -9.21 -21.19 25.00
C LEU A 91 -8.76 -20.30 23.83
N PHE A 92 -8.11 -19.18 24.11
CA PHE A 92 -7.69 -18.23 23.09
C PHE A 92 -6.16 -18.22 22.98
N THR A 93 -5.67 -17.90 21.80
CA THR A 93 -4.26 -17.59 21.60
C THR A 93 -4.09 -16.17 21.14
N ARG A 94 -3.19 -15.46 21.81
CA ARG A 94 -2.75 -14.13 21.42
C ARG A 94 -1.28 -14.21 21.03
N ASN A 95 -0.95 -13.78 19.83
CA ASN A 95 0.41 -13.84 19.29
C ASN A 95 0.83 -12.45 18.81
N GLY A 96 2.00 -12.00 19.25
CA GLY A 96 2.67 -10.82 18.72
C GLY A 96 3.64 -11.24 17.62
N ILE A 97 3.49 -10.68 16.43
CA ILE A 97 4.32 -10.93 15.26
C ILE A 97 5.01 -9.62 14.92
N SER A 98 6.31 -9.66 14.71
CA SER A 98 7.12 -8.53 14.24
C SER A 98 7.89 -9.01 13.01
N ILE A 99 7.72 -8.30 11.89
CA ILE A 99 8.36 -8.59 10.61
C ILE A 99 9.10 -7.33 10.19
N ASN A 100 10.42 -7.38 10.21
CA ASN A 100 11.28 -6.32 9.69
C ASN A 100 11.74 -6.75 8.31
N THR A 101 11.39 -5.99 7.29
CA THR A 101 11.76 -6.26 5.90
C THR A 101 12.60 -5.11 5.36
N THR A 102 13.54 -5.47 4.49
CA THR A 102 14.41 -4.53 3.78
C THR A 102 14.54 -4.96 2.33
N PHE A 103 14.58 -3.99 1.42
CA PHE A 103 14.79 -4.18 0.01
C PHE A 103 15.96 -3.29 -0.42
N ASP A 104 16.95 -3.88 -1.07
CA ASP A 104 18.04 -3.08 -1.65
C ASP A 104 17.49 -2.23 -2.80
N THR A 105 16.60 -2.82 -3.61
CA THR A 105 15.81 -2.13 -4.62
C THR A 105 14.39 -2.68 -4.63
N LEU A 106 13.40 -1.82 -4.89
CA LEU A 106 12.02 -2.23 -5.18
C LEU A 106 11.43 -1.23 -6.15
N GLY A 107 10.87 -1.71 -7.25
CA GLY A 107 10.35 -0.83 -8.28
C GLY A 107 9.40 -1.50 -9.25
N LEU A 108 8.90 -0.68 -10.15
CA LEU A 108 8.00 -1.03 -11.22
C LEU A 108 8.61 -0.54 -12.53
N GLU A 109 8.66 -1.43 -13.51
CA GLU A 109 9.04 -1.13 -14.89
C GLU A 109 7.86 -1.47 -15.79
N THR A 110 7.51 -0.61 -16.73
CA THR A 110 6.40 -0.82 -17.65
C THR A 110 6.69 -0.17 -18.99
N GLU A 111 6.19 -0.77 -20.05
CA GLU A 111 6.03 -0.06 -21.32
C GLU A 111 4.78 0.83 -21.22
N TYR A 112 4.80 1.98 -21.87
CA TYR A 112 3.67 2.89 -21.90
C TYR A 112 3.43 3.48 -23.30
N ILE A 113 2.16 3.67 -23.61
CA ILE A 113 1.70 4.50 -24.72
C ILE A 113 0.84 5.60 -24.10
N LEU A 114 1.36 6.82 -24.21
CA LEU A 114 0.74 8.03 -23.73
C LEU A 114 0.17 8.81 -24.92
N ASN A 115 -1.11 9.15 -24.85
CA ASN A 115 -1.73 10.10 -25.74
C ASN A 115 -2.82 10.86 -24.98
N MET A 116 -2.42 11.96 -24.34
CA MET A 116 -3.27 12.82 -23.52
C MET A 116 -3.10 14.28 -23.93
N ASP A 117 -4.10 15.11 -23.70
CA ASP A 117 -4.01 16.57 -23.84
C ASP A 117 -4.36 17.24 -22.51
N LEU A 118 -3.51 18.16 -22.05
CA LEU A 118 -3.77 18.97 -20.85
C LEU A 118 -4.45 20.27 -21.26
N VAL A 119 -5.67 20.49 -20.75
CA VAL A 119 -6.55 21.65 -21.02
C VAL A 119 -6.70 21.90 -22.53
N ASP A 120 -6.73 20.84 -23.34
CA ASP A 120 -6.79 20.87 -24.81
C ASP A 120 -5.71 21.76 -25.48
N ILE A 121 -4.63 22.11 -24.77
CA ILE A 121 -3.61 23.07 -25.22
C ILE A 121 -2.21 22.44 -25.24
N VAL A 122 -1.90 21.60 -24.25
CA VAL A 122 -0.57 20.99 -24.13
C VAL A 122 -0.69 19.51 -24.46
N PRO A 123 -0.28 19.08 -25.67
CA PRO A 123 -0.31 17.67 -26.02
C PRO A 123 0.76 16.94 -25.24
N LEU A 124 0.40 15.82 -24.64
CA LEU A 124 1.25 14.89 -23.90
C LEU A 124 1.20 13.55 -24.63
N TYR A 125 2.23 13.23 -25.39
CA TYR A 125 2.28 11.97 -26.12
C TYR A 125 3.64 11.31 -25.97
N GLY A 126 3.69 9.99 -26.08
CA GLY A 126 4.94 9.25 -25.99
C GLY A 126 4.71 7.76 -26.12
N ASN A 127 5.74 7.06 -26.58
CA ASN A 127 5.78 5.61 -26.57
C ASN A 127 7.18 5.20 -26.12
N GLY A 128 7.26 4.54 -24.97
CA GLY A 128 8.53 4.16 -24.38
C GLY A 128 8.36 3.36 -23.10
N THR A 129 9.35 3.48 -22.23
CA THR A 129 9.42 2.74 -20.97
C THR A 129 9.35 3.74 -19.82
N PHE A 130 8.61 3.37 -18.78
CA PHE A 130 8.56 4.05 -17.50
C PHE A 130 9.08 3.11 -16.43
N ARG A 131 10.12 3.53 -15.72
CA ARG A 131 10.70 2.83 -14.58
C ARG A 131 10.60 3.73 -13.37
N LEU A 132 10.06 3.22 -12.28
CA LEU A 132 10.01 3.89 -10.99
C LEU A 132 10.61 2.93 -9.96
N GLY A 133 11.68 3.33 -9.31
CA GLY A 133 12.43 2.44 -8.44
C GLY A 133 12.92 3.15 -7.20
N PHE A 134 12.62 2.58 -6.04
CA PHE A 134 13.16 2.99 -4.75
C PHE A 134 14.33 2.09 -4.38
N THR A 135 15.32 2.67 -3.72
CA THR A 135 16.44 1.92 -3.17
C THR A 135 16.43 1.97 -1.64
N LYS A 136 16.93 0.91 -1.00
CA LYS A 136 17.09 0.81 0.46
C LYS A 136 15.79 1.10 1.22
N LEU A 137 14.72 0.46 0.79
CA LEU A 137 13.41 0.53 1.44
C LEU A 137 13.41 -0.39 2.65
N ALA A 138 12.86 0.07 3.78
CA ALA A 138 12.59 -0.78 4.92
C ALA A 138 11.11 -0.68 5.31
N LEU A 139 10.54 -1.82 5.66
CA LEU A 139 9.15 -1.94 6.07
C LEU A 139 9.12 -2.81 7.33
N ASP A 140 8.71 -2.21 8.44
CA ASP A 140 8.48 -2.90 9.70
C ASP A 140 6.98 -3.08 9.89
N ILE A 141 6.57 -4.32 10.19
CA ILE A 141 5.18 -4.68 10.43
C ILE A 141 5.11 -5.37 11.79
N ASP A 142 4.41 -4.75 12.73
CA ASP A 142 4.09 -5.33 14.03
C ASP A 142 2.59 -5.65 14.09
N VAL A 143 2.24 -6.86 14.49
CA VAL A 143 0.86 -7.37 14.49
C VAL A 143 0.57 -8.09 15.79
N ASN A 144 -0.57 -7.78 16.40
CA ASN A 144 -1.15 -8.61 17.45
C ASN A 144 -2.35 -9.38 16.90
N LEU A 145 -2.18 -10.70 16.76
CA LEU A 145 -3.24 -11.60 16.34
C LEU A 145 -3.90 -12.25 17.55
N TYR A 146 -5.22 -12.22 17.55
CA TYR A 146 -6.06 -12.89 18.53
C TYR A 146 -6.87 -13.98 17.82
N ASP A 147 -6.81 -15.20 18.32
CA ASP A 147 -7.46 -16.36 17.70
C ASP A 147 -8.26 -17.16 18.72
N LYS A 148 -9.51 -17.45 18.35
CA LYS A 148 -10.37 -18.46 18.96
C LYS A 148 -10.64 -19.58 17.96
N PHE A 149 -9.75 -20.58 17.93
CA PHE A 149 -9.86 -21.79 17.10
C PHE A 149 -9.80 -21.56 15.58
N LEU A 150 -8.73 -20.98 15.01
CA LEU A 150 -8.39 -20.83 13.57
C LEU A 150 -9.44 -20.21 12.63
N LYS A 151 -10.71 -20.16 13.02
CA LYS A 151 -11.87 -19.71 12.25
C LYS A 151 -12.37 -18.35 12.74
N ASN A 152 -11.97 -17.94 13.94
CA ASN A 152 -12.30 -16.63 14.51
C ASN A 152 -10.99 -15.92 14.87
N MET A 153 -10.19 -15.66 13.84
CA MET A 153 -9.01 -14.82 13.96
C MET A 153 -9.44 -13.36 13.85
N SER A 154 -8.76 -12.48 14.59
CA SER A 154 -8.89 -11.04 14.45
C SER A 154 -7.53 -10.39 14.70
N MET A 155 -7.25 -9.33 13.97
CA MET A 155 -6.11 -8.45 14.20
C MET A 155 -6.52 -7.39 15.22
N GLU A 156 -5.93 -7.44 16.41
CA GLU A 156 -6.18 -6.46 17.47
C GLU A 156 -5.45 -5.16 17.24
N ASP A 157 -4.23 -5.26 16.70
CA ASP A 157 -3.34 -4.13 16.49
C ASP A 157 -2.43 -4.45 15.29
N LEU A 158 -2.19 -3.44 14.47
CA LEU A 158 -1.31 -3.47 13.33
C LEU A 158 -0.54 -2.16 13.33
N ASN A 159 0.77 -2.24 13.27
CA ASN A 159 1.62 -1.08 13.10
C ASN A 159 2.55 -1.33 11.90
N ILE A 160 2.37 -0.52 10.87
CA ILE A 160 3.15 -0.52 9.64
C ILE A 160 4.01 0.72 9.66
N ARG A 161 5.33 0.54 9.61
CA ARG A 161 6.30 1.63 9.52
C ARG A 161 7.11 1.48 8.25
N PHE A 162 7.16 2.55 7.48
CA PHE A 162 7.85 2.55 6.19
C PHE A 162 8.98 3.57 6.18
N TYR A 163 10.13 3.16 5.66
CA TYR A 163 11.32 3.99 5.59
C TYR A 163 11.86 4.01 4.17
N LEU A 164 11.94 5.21 3.59
CA LEU A 164 12.49 5.46 2.27
C LEU A 164 13.87 6.11 2.40
N ARG A 165 14.93 5.47 1.87
CA ARG A 165 16.28 6.06 1.91
C ARG A 165 16.69 6.62 0.56
N HIS A 166 16.43 7.92 0.37
CA HIS A 166 17.17 8.96 -0.39
C HIS A 166 17.68 8.69 -1.82
N SER A 167 17.44 7.54 -2.44
CA SER A 167 17.75 7.36 -3.86
C SER A 167 16.65 6.62 -4.58
N SER A 168 16.18 7.25 -5.64
CA SER A 168 15.38 6.63 -6.67
C SER A 168 16.16 6.53 -7.96
N ASP A 169 15.79 5.55 -8.78
CA ASP A 169 16.35 5.35 -10.11
C ASP A 169 15.22 5.36 -11.14
N SER A 170 14.43 6.44 -11.08
CA SER A 170 13.26 6.62 -11.93
C SER A 170 13.68 7.11 -13.32
N GLU A 171 13.05 6.58 -14.36
CA GLU A 171 13.35 6.89 -15.75
C GLU A 171 12.07 6.88 -16.59
N ILE A 172 11.94 7.87 -17.49
CA ILE A 172 10.96 7.85 -18.57
C ILE A 172 11.66 8.04 -19.92
N THR A 173 11.33 7.18 -20.89
CA THR A 173 11.85 7.25 -22.25
C THR A 173 10.71 7.50 -23.25
N GLY A 174 11.04 7.99 -24.45
CA GLY A 174 10.05 8.12 -25.54
C GLY A 174 9.03 9.25 -25.39
N PHE A 175 9.14 10.09 -24.36
CA PHE A 175 8.26 11.23 -24.18
C PHE A 175 8.44 12.26 -25.32
N TRP A 176 7.33 12.69 -25.91
CA TRP A 176 7.25 13.48 -27.15
C TRP A 176 8.09 12.93 -28.31
N ASN A 177 8.39 11.63 -28.30
CA ASN A 177 9.34 11.00 -29.20
C ASN A 177 10.69 11.76 -29.28
N ASN A 178 11.09 12.40 -28.18
CA ASN A 178 12.27 13.25 -28.10
C ASN A 178 13.13 12.87 -26.91
N VAL A 179 14.34 12.38 -27.18
CA VAL A 179 15.29 11.92 -26.17
C VAL A 179 15.66 13.03 -25.19
N LYS A 180 15.88 14.27 -25.67
CA LYS A 180 16.27 15.39 -24.78
C LYS A 180 15.15 15.77 -23.83
N VAL A 181 13.90 15.77 -24.31
CA VAL A 181 12.72 16.06 -23.47
C VAL A 181 12.50 14.93 -22.46
N SER A 182 12.65 13.67 -22.90
CA SER A 182 12.59 12.50 -22.01
C SER A 182 13.64 12.61 -20.89
N THR A 183 14.89 12.92 -21.23
CA THR A 183 15.95 13.15 -20.23
C THR A 183 15.63 14.30 -19.29
N LEU A 184 15.07 15.40 -19.79
CA LEU A 184 14.65 16.53 -18.94
C LEU A 184 13.57 16.11 -17.94
N ILE A 185 12.55 15.37 -18.37
CA ILE A 185 11.48 14.91 -17.49
C ILE A 185 11.99 13.87 -16.49
N THR A 186 12.82 12.93 -16.92
CA THR A 186 13.53 12.01 -16.02
C THR A 186 14.30 12.76 -14.94
N ASN A 187 15.02 13.82 -15.30
CA ASN A 187 15.72 14.65 -14.32
C ASN A 187 14.75 15.37 -13.37
N ILE A 188 13.62 15.87 -13.87
CA ILE A 188 12.59 16.50 -13.03
C ILE A 188 12.03 15.48 -12.03
N ILE A 189 11.68 14.27 -12.47
CA ILE A 189 11.18 13.19 -11.60
C ILE A 189 12.22 12.88 -10.51
N ASN A 190 13.48 12.67 -10.89
CA ASN A 190 14.55 12.37 -9.95
C ASN A 190 14.90 13.54 -9.00
N ILE A 191 14.49 14.77 -9.31
CA ILE A 191 14.59 15.93 -8.40
C ILE A 191 13.39 16.01 -7.45
N VAL A 192 12.18 15.76 -7.97
CA VAL A 192 10.92 15.88 -7.20
C VAL A 192 10.72 14.70 -6.26
N GLU A 193 11.13 13.50 -6.67
CA GLU A 193 10.93 12.28 -5.90
C GLU A 193 11.64 12.32 -4.53
N PRO A 194 12.91 12.78 -4.40
CA PRO A 194 13.51 13.04 -3.09
C PRO A 194 12.71 14.02 -2.22
N VAL A 195 12.06 15.03 -2.81
CA VAL A 195 11.21 15.99 -2.07
C VAL A 195 9.95 15.29 -1.57
N GLY A 196 9.33 14.43 -2.39
CA GLY A 196 8.21 13.59 -1.97
C GLY A 196 8.59 12.63 -0.84
N CYS A 197 9.75 11.99 -0.94
CA CYS A 197 10.29 11.15 0.13
C CYS A 197 10.59 11.95 1.42
N MET A 198 11.13 13.16 1.30
CA MET A 198 11.35 14.05 2.44
C MET A 198 10.03 14.47 3.10
N TRP A 199 9.00 14.75 2.30
CA TRP A 199 7.66 15.05 2.83
C TRP A 199 7.05 13.83 3.54
N TYR A 200 7.20 12.63 2.96
CA TYR A 200 6.81 11.39 3.63
C TYR A 200 7.54 11.23 4.97
N ASP A 201 8.87 11.43 5.01
CA ASP A 201 9.66 11.34 6.24
C ASP A 201 9.24 12.38 7.29
N TYR A 202 8.80 13.57 6.86
CA TYR A 202 8.28 14.63 7.72
C TYR A 202 6.92 14.25 8.33
N GLU A 203 6.00 13.72 7.52
CA GLU A 203 4.64 13.31 7.95
C GLU A 203 4.54 11.84 8.38
N ARG A 204 5.68 11.15 8.54
CA ARG A 204 5.75 9.69 8.64
C ARG A 204 4.86 9.13 9.74
N GLU A 205 4.91 9.72 10.93
CA GLU A 205 4.12 9.25 12.08
C GLU A 205 2.62 9.24 11.77
N CYS A 206 2.16 10.24 11.01
CA CYS A 206 0.76 10.34 10.63
C CYS A 206 0.38 9.35 9.54
N LEU A 207 1.20 9.27 8.48
CA LEU A 207 0.96 8.37 7.35
C LEU A 207 1.03 6.90 7.78
N ASP A 208 2.04 6.52 8.57
CA ASP A 208 2.17 5.18 9.14
C ASP A 208 0.94 4.82 9.98
N CYS A 209 0.43 5.74 10.81
CA CYS A 209 -0.79 5.51 11.61
C CYS A 209 -2.04 5.32 10.74
N VAL A 210 -2.24 6.18 9.74
CA VAL A 210 -3.38 6.09 8.81
C VAL A 210 -3.34 4.77 8.05
N LEU A 211 -2.19 4.40 7.49
CA LEU A 211 -1.97 3.16 6.74
C LEU A 211 -2.19 1.93 7.61
N SER A 212 -1.73 1.97 8.86
CA SER A 212 -1.89 0.91 9.86
C SER A 212 -3.37 0.65 10.16
N ASN A 213 -4.12 1.69 10.56
CA ASN A 213 -5.54 1.58 10.89
C ASN A 213 -6.38 1.11 9.68
N LEU A 214 -6.11 1.67 8.50
CA LEU A 214 -6.82 1.29 7.27
C LEU A 214 -6.53 -0.17 6.90
N SER A 215 -5.27 -0.60 6.95
CA SER A 215 -4.88 -1.96 6.63
C SER A 215 -5.48 -2.97 7.62
N GLN A 216 -5.51 -2.61 8.92
CA GLN A 216 -6.14 -3.43 9.95
C GLN A 216 -7.62 -3.64 9.68
N PHE A 217 -8.35 -2.54 9.39
CA PHE A 217 -9.76 -2.59 9.03
C PHE A 217 -10.00 -3.51 7.83
N LEU A 218 -9.23 -3.34 6.75
CA LEU A 218 -9.36 -4.13 5.53
C LEU A 218 -9.09 -5.62 5.79
N ILE A 219 -8.01 -5.95 6.49
CA ILE A 219 -7.66 -7.34 6.80
C ILE A 219 -8.75 -7.98 7.66
N ASN A 220 -9.21 -7.29 8.70
CA ASN A 220 -10.25 -7.80 9.57
C ASN A 220 -11.57 -8.04 8.84
N ASN A 221 -12.02 -7.11 8.00
CA ASN A 221 -13.29 -7.24 7.31
C ASN A 221 -13.25 -8.21 6.13
N TYR A 222 -12.22 -8.14 5.29
CA TYR A 222 -12.17 -8.91 4.04
C TYR A 222 -11.48 -10.27 4.20
N ILE A 223 -10.42 -10.36 4.99
CA ILE A 223 -9.65 -11.61 5.16
C ILE A 223 -10.22 -12.43 6.31
N PHE A 224 -10.32 -11.83 7.50
CA PHE A 224 -10.77 -12.54 8.69
C PHE A 224 -12.29 -12.57 8.87
N LYS A 225 -13.02 -11.69 8.17
CA LYS A 225 -14.48 -11.54 8.31
C LYS A 225 -14.90 -11.35 9.77
N SER A 226 -14.06 -10.69 10.54
CA SER A 226 -14.32 -10.34 11.93
C SER A 226 -15.13 -9.04 11.98
N ASN A 227 -16.09 -8.93 12.90
CA ASN A 227 -16.79 -7.67 13.14
C ASN A 227 -15.80 -6.61 13.65
N THR A 228 -15.45 -5.64 12.81
CA THR A 228 -14.65 -4.48 13.24
C THR A 228 -15.56 -3.46 13.92
N THR A 229 -15.11 -2.90 15.04
CA THR A 229 -15.76 -1.76 15.71
C THR A 229 -15.12 -0.42 15.38
N GLU A 230 -14.06 -0.41 14.57
CA GLU A 230 -13.38 0.82 14.16
C GLU A 230 -13.98 1.36 12.87
N ASP A 231 -14.93 2.27 13.06
CA ASP A 231 -15.59 2.95 11.95
C ASP A 231 -14.77 4.15 11.43
N PHE A 232 -13.70 4.55 12.13
CA PHE A 232 -12.95 5.79 11.91
C PHE A 232 -11.44 5.64 12.17
N ILE A 233 -10.63 6.43 11.45
CA ILE A 233 -9.17 6.49 11.64
C ILE A 233 -8.85 7.39 12.84
N LYS A 234 -8.25 6.82 13.89
CA LYS A 234 -7.85 7.54 15.10
C LYS A 234 -6.34 7.71 15.15
N CYS A 235 -5.86 8.83 14.60
CA CYS A 235 -4.46 9.22 14.68
C CYS A 235 -4.36 10.59 15.40
N GLU A 236 -3.40 10.72 16.32
CA GLU A 236 -3.17 11.96 17.08
C GLU A 236 -2.79 13.13 16.17
N CYS A 237 -1.99 12.88 15.13
CA CYS A 237 -1.66 13.88 14.11
C CYS A 237 -2.89 14.46 13.38
N LEU A 238 -4.02 13.76 13.39
CA LEU A 238 -5.28 14.23 12.81
C LEU A 238 -6.13 15.03 13.81
N ASP A 239 -5.68 15.25 15.05
CA ASP A 239 -6.37 16.07 16.06
C ASP A 239 -6.63 17.50 15.57
N GLU A 240 -5.65 18.11 14.91
CA GLU A 240 -5.77 19.47 14.36
C GLU A 240 -6.64 19.53 13.09
N LEU A 241 -6.93 18.37 12.49
CA LEU A 241 -7.76 18.19 11.30
C LEU A 241 -9.00 17.36 11.66
N SER A 242 -9.80 17.86 12.61
CA SER A 242 -10.98 17.17 13.19
C SER A 242 -11.96 16.60 12.17
N PHE A 243 -12.03 17.17 10.97
CA PHE A 243 -12.83 16.64 9.86
C PHE A 243 -12.30 15.31 9.30
N LEU A 244 -10.99 15.09 9.25
CA LEU A 244 -10.39 13.84 8.78
C LEU A 244 -10.72 12.66 9.71
N ARG A 245 -10.98 12.93 10.99
CA ARG A 245 -11.48 11.93 11.96
C ARG A 245 -12.91 11.49 11.69
N LYS A 246 -13.69 12.30 10.97
CA LYS A 246 -15.06 11.98 10.55
C LYS A 246 -15.08 11.12 9.29
N ILE A 247 -13.91 10.84 8.68
CA ILE A 247 -13.83 9.97 7.53
C ILE A 247 -14.15 8.54 7.96
N HIS A 248 -15.35 8.11 7.61
CA HIS A 248 -15.85 6.78 7.85
C HIS A 248 -15.13 5.77 6.96
N ILE A 249 -14.35 4.86 7.56
CA ILE A 249 -13.52 3.90 6.82
C ILE A 249 -14.35 3.00 5.89
N PRO A 250 -15.50 2.43 6.32
CA PRO A 250 -16.34 1.66 5.40
C PRO A 250 -16.77 2.45 4.16
N SER A 251 -17.08 3.75 4.32
CA SER A 251 -17.47 4.61 3.19
C SER A 251 -16.30 4.94 2.28
N LEU A 252 -15.06 5.06 2.78
CA LEU A 252 -13.87 5.17 1.93
C LEU A 252 -13.72 3.95 1.02
N VAL A 253 -13.90 2.75 1.59
CA VAL A 253 -13.74 1.50 0.86
C VAL A 253 -14.87 1.31 -0.15
N GLU A 254 -16.11 1.59 0.25
CA GLU A 254 -17.26 1.58 -0.67
C GLU A 254 -17.09 2.56 -1.82
N SER A 255 -16.61 3.79 -1.55
CA SER A 255 -16.28 4.77 -2.59
C SER A 255 -15.19 4.29 -3.55
N TRP A 256 -14.20 3.55 -3.05
CA TRP A 256 -13.16 2.97 -3.91
C TRP A 256 -13.70 1.83 -4.78
N GLU A 257 -14.52 0.94 -4.21
CA GLU A 257 -15.14 -0.19 -4.93
C GLU A 257 -16.15 0.27 -5.98
N THR A 258 -16.95 1.30 -5.67
CA THR A 258 -18.00 1.83 -6.54
C THR A 258 -17.52 2.93 -7.49
N GLY A 259 -16.35 3.51 -7.22
CA GLY A 259 -15.85 4.71 -7.89
C GLY A 259 -16.67 5.98 -7.58
N ASP A 260 -17.59 5.92 -6.61
CA ASP A 260 -18.39 7.07 -6.18
C ASP A 260 -17.75 7.77 -4.97
N TYR A 261 -16.97 8.81 -5.27
CA TYR A 261 -16.30 9.64 -4.27
C TYR A 261 -17.18 10.80 -3.76
N SER A 262 -18.48 10.84 -4.08
CA SER A 262 -19.35 11.97 -3.72
C SER A 262 -19.48 12.17 -2.22
N TYR A 263 -19.56 11.10 -1.44
CA TYR A 263 -19.56 11.16 0.03
C TYR A 263 -18.26 11.80 0.58
N ILE A 264 -17.11 11.33 0.11
CA ILE A 264 -15.78 11.84 0.50
C ILE A 264 -15.66 13.31 0.07
N LYS A 265 -16.08 13.63 -1.15
CA LYS A 265 -16.06 14.98 -1.69
C LYS A 265 -16.92 15.92 -0.84
N HIS A 266 -18.11 15.51 -0.44
CA HIS A 266 -18.99 16.31 0.41
C HIS A 266 -18.37 16.54 1.81
N GLN A 267 -17.76 15.51 2.40
CA GLN A 267 -17.09 15.63 3.71
C GLN A 267 -15.80 16.48 3.66
N LEU A 268 -15.12 16.55 2.51
CA LEU A 268 -13.89 17.30 2.34
C LEU A 268 -14.09 18.71 1.79
N LEU A 269 -15.06 18.94 0.89
CA LEU A 269 -15.21 20.24 0.20
C LEU A 269 -16.34 21.10 0.76
N ASP A 270 -17.40 20.49 1.28
CA ASP A 270 -18.57 21.21 1.78
C ASP A 270 -18.61 21.25 3.32
N ASN A 271 -17.48 20.96 3.95
CA ASN A 271 -17.33 20.99 5.39
C ASN A 271 -16.73 22.35 5.81
N ASP A 272 -17.51 23.11 6.58
CA ASP A 272 -17.13 24.43 7.08
C ASP A 272 -15.78 24.43 7.81
N GLU A 273 -15.38 23.34 8.46
CA GLU A 273 -14.06 23.21 9.10
C GLU A 273 -12.93 23.17 8.06
N VAL A 274 -13.14 22.50 6.91
CA VAL A 274 -12.14 22.42 5.84
C VAL A 274 -12.02 23.74 5.10
N GLU A 275 -13.13 24.41 4.81
CA GLU A 275 -13.12 25.75 4.22
C GLU A 275 -12.37 26.74 5.11
N ASN A 276 -12.58 26.68 6.43
CA ASN A 276 -11.87 27.52 7.39
C ASN A 276 -10.37 27.21 7.49
N ILE A 277 -9.95 25.95 7.33
CA ILE A 277 -8.53 25.57 7.29
C ILE A 277 -7.90 26.03 5.98
N TYR A 278 -8.57 25.84 4.84
CA TYR A 278 -8.12 26.31 3.53
C TYR A 278 -7.91 27.83 3.53
N ASN A 279 -8.86 28.59 4.08
CA ASN A 279 -8.78 30.06 4.23
C ASN A 279 -7.76 30.54 5.30
N LYS A 280 -7.18 29.64 6.09
CA LYS A 280 -6.06 29.96 7.00
C LYS A 280 -4.70 29.74 6.36
N ILE A 281 -4.63 28.82 5.39
CA ILE A 281 -3.42 28.47 4.67
C ILE A 281 -3.17 29.44 3.51
N TYR A 282 -4.23 29.98 2.90
CA TYR A 282 -4.22 30.96 1.80
C TYR A 282 -4.88 32.28 2.20
#